data_AF-I2Q1F6-F1
#
_entry.id   AF-I2Q1F6-F1
#
_cell.length_a   1.000
_cell.length_b   1.000
_cell.length_c   1.000
_cell.angle_alpha   90.00
_cell.angle_beta   90.00
_cell.angle_gamma   90.00
#
_symmetry.space_group_name_H-M   'P 1'
#
loop_
_entity.id
_entity.type
_entity.pdbx_description
1 polymer ?
#
loop_
_entity_poly.entity_id
_entity_poly.type
_entity_poly.pdbx_seq_one_letter_code
_entity_poly.pdbx_strand_id
1 'polypeptide(L)'
;MKLEAYVEPISGLTRLRDKETKRTFTRVVAGLCWPKGMTAGAVVALAEDVAADPVDGYRVLRLVDYEAHADVEQLLDLAAGVAPLVGEGAGRCAVSAWVGNPWHPFNKRLRHYNERLTGEGRQRINLRAAPGVGAGGQLLADLVPYMTARVVGRAALVLGRRDLIALVEDAGRDIRRHVEDFPAVAALLWAIAYCDERKPQVGRTETRSGTADSLAGY
;
A
#
# COMPACT_ATOMS: atom_id res chain seq x y z
N MET A 1 -13.57 -8.71 1.99
CA MET A 1 -12.82 -9.85 2.57
C MET A 1 -12.91 -9.77 4.10
N LYS A 2 -12.95 -10.88 4.84
CA LYS A 2 -13.03 -10.86 6.32
C LYS A 2 -11.76 -11.43 6.94
N LEU A 3 -10.78 -10.56 7.19
CA LEU A 3 -9.50 -10.99 7.75
C LEU A 3 -9.56 -11.13 9.27
N GLU A 4 -8.81 -12.11 9.79
CA GLU A 4 -8.52 -12.30 11.21
C GLU A 4 -7.01 -12.48 11.43
N ALA A 5 -6.51 -12.03 12.58
CA ALA A 5 -5.16 -12.34 13.01
C ALA A 5 -5.12 -13.72 13.67
N TYR A 6 -4.07 -14.49 13.40
CA TYR A 6 -3.81 -15.75 14.08
C TYR A 6 -2.30 -15.97 14.22
N VAL A 7 -1.89 -16.77 15.21
CA VAL A 7 -0.49 -17.20 15.35
C VAL A 7 -0.31 -18.48 14.55
N GLU A 8 0.60 -18.45 13.57
CA GLU A 8 0.91 -19.61 12.73
C GLU A 8 1.62 -20.69 13.56
N PRO A 9 1.05 -21.92 13.67
CA PRO A 9 1.59 -22.94 14.58
C PRO A 9 3.04 -23.34 14.32
N ILE A 10 3.45 -23.33 13.05
CA ILE A 10 4.78 -23.80 12.62
C ILE A 10 5.85 -22.71 12.83
N SER A 11 5.54 -21.46 12.46
CA SER A 11 6.52 -20.37 12.48
C SER A 11 6.46 -19.52 13.75
N GLY A 12 5.38 -19.62 14.54
CA GLY A 12 5.10 -18.74 15.68
C GLY A 12 4.79 -17.30 15.30
N LEU A 13 4.75 -16.97 14.00
CA LEU A 13 4.52 -15.60 13.52
C LEU A 13 3.03 -15.27 13.53
N THR A 14 2.71 -14.03 13.88
CA THR A 14 1.35 -13.51 13.68
C THR A 14 1.11 -13.30 12.18
N ARG A 15 0.07 -13.93 11.67
CA ARG A 15 -0.37 -13.89 10.28
C ARG A 15 -1.81 -13.40 10.20
N LEU A 16 -2.23 -13.05 8.99
CA LEU A 16 -3.61 -12.71 8.70
C LEU A 16 -4.25 -13.83 7.89
N ARG A 17 -5.51 -14.16 8.14
CA ARG A 17 -6.27 -15.17 7.41
C ARG A 17 -7.61 -14.63 6.99
N ASP A 18 -8.01 -14.88 5.75
CA ASP A 18 -9.38 -14.66 5.32
C ASP A 18 -10.29 -15.77 5.88
N LYS A 19 -11.30 -15.38 6.67
CA LYS A 19 -12.25 -16.31 7.29
C LYS A 19 -13.01 -17.13 6.26
N GLU A 20 -13.30 -16.54 5.09
CA GLU A 20 -14.12 -17.13 4.04
C GLU A 20 -13.29 -18.07 3.16
N THR A 21 -12.18 -17.58 2.57
CA THR A 21 -11.36 -18.39 1.65
C THR A 21 -10.25 -19.20 2.32
N LYS A 22 -10.02 -19.01 3.63
CA LYS A 22 -8.91 -19.59 4.41
C LYS A 22 -7.50 -19.22 3.92
N ARG A 23 -7.39 -18.29 2.97
CA ARG A 23 -6.10 -17.78 2.48
C ARG A 23 -5.37 -17.05 3.58
N THR A 24 -4.04 -17.14 3.56
CA THR A 24 -3.17 -16.56 4.57
C THR A 24 -2.31 -15.46 3.94
N PHE A 25 -2.08 -14.41 4.71
CA PHE A 25 -1.36 -13.21 4.30
C PHE A 25 -0.26 -12.87 5.30
N THR A 26 0.83 -12.33 4.78
CA THR A 26 1.97 -11.90 5.57
C THR A 26 1.74 -10.53 6.21
N ARG A 27 1.08 -9.62 5.50
CA ARG A 27 0.80 -8.24 5.92
C ARG A 27 -0.35 -7.64 5.13
N VAL A 28 -0.91 -6.56 5.66
CA VAL A 28 -1.81 -5.66 4.94
C VAL A 28 -1.18 -4.26 4.91
N VAL A 29 -1.14 -3.64 3.74
CA VAL A 29 -0.65 -2.27 3.56
C VAL A 29 -1.80 -1.44 3.00
N ALA A 30 -2.07 -0.30 3.63
CA ALA A 30 -3.11 0.61 3.18
C ALA A 30 -2.49 1.92 2.67
N GLY A 31 -2.81 2.26 1.43
CA GLY A 31 -2.54 3.57 0.86
C GLY A 31 -3.64 4.55 1.22
N LEU A 32 -3.25 5.78 1.55
CA LEU A 32 -4.15 6.87 1.89
C LEU A 32 -3.78 8.08 1.07
N CYS A 33 -4.68 8.52 0.18
CA CYS A 33 -4.55 9.76 -0.57
C CYS A 33 -5.66 10.73 -0.21
N TRP A 34 -5.25 11.95 0.10
CA TRP A 34 -6.15 13.02 0.50
C TRP A 34 -6.89 13.61 -0.71
N PRO A 35 -8.11 14.16 -0.51
CA PRO A 35 -8.79 14.95 -1.54
C PRO A 35 -7.98 16.21 -1.88
N LYS A 36 -8.02 16.66 -3.15
CA LYS A 36 -7.44 17.93 -3.60
C LYS A 36 -8.51 18.76 -4.31
N GLY A 37 -8.82 19.93 -3.79
CA GLY A 37 -9.95 20.73 -4.30
C GLY A 37 -11.28 20.00 -4.07
N MET A 38 -12.05 19.78 -5.15
CA MET A 38 -13.36 19.10 -5.08
C MET A 38 -13.28 17.59 -5.38
N THR A 39 -12.08 17.02 -5.60
CA THR A 39 -11.95 15.57 -5.85
C THR A 39 -12.06 14.78 -4.55
N ALA A 40 -12.66 13.59 -4.63
CA ALA A 40 -12.67 12.66 -3.50
C ALA A 40 -11.28 12.09 -3.26
N GLY A 41 -10.85 12.05 -1.99
CA GLY A 41 -9.71 11.24 -1.56
C GLY A 41 -10.04 9.75 -1.55
N ALA A 42 -9.07 8.91 -1.23
CA ALA A 42 -9.25 7.46 -1.25
C ALA A 42 -8.38 6.71 -0.23
N VAL A 43 -8.93 5.59 0.22
CA VAL A 43 -8.26 4.55 1.01
C VAL A 43 -8.24 3.27 0.18
N VAL A 44 -7.07 2.67 -0.02
CA VAL A 44 -6.92 1.39 -0.72
C VAL A 44 -6.09 0.46 0.15
N ALA A 45 -6.62 -0.71 0.52
CA ALA A 45 -5.91 -1.70 1.31
C ALA A 45 -5.58 -2.96 0.51
N LEU A 46 -4.31 -3.36 0.52
CA LEU A 46 -3.80 -4.56 -0.15
C LEU A 46 -3.27 -5.56 0.89
N ALA A 47 -3.61 -6.84 0.72
CA ALA A 47 -3.03 -7.96 1.46
C ALA A 47 -1.99 -8.68 0.60
N GLU A 48 -0.86 -9.05 1.20
CA GLU A 48 0.22 -9.79 0.54
C GLU A 48 0.15 -11.29 0.89
N ASP A 49 -0.10 -12.15 -0.09
CA ASP A 49 -0.15 -13.61 0.06
C ASP A 49 1.15 -14.13 0.72
N VAL A 50 1.04 -15.19 1.55
CA VAL A 50 2.23 -15.83 2.16
C VAL A 50 3.15 -16.45 1.11
N ALA A 51 2.56 -17.12 0.12
CA ALA A 51 3.29 -17.74 -0.97
C ALA A 51 3.71 -16.68 -1.99
N ALA A 52 5.00 -16.68 -2.35
CA ALA A 52 5.46 -15.96 -3.53
C ALA A 52 5.14 -16.77 -4.80
N ASP A 53 4.96 -16.09 -5.93
CA ASP A 53 5.02 -16.75 -7.23
C ASP A 53 6.40 -17.43 -7.38
N PRO A 54 6.44 -18.73 -7.72
CA PRO A 54 7.69 -19.49 -7.75
C PRO A 54 8.62 -19.10 -8.91
N VAL A 55 8.13 -18.35 -9.90
CA VAL A 55 8.89 -17.94 -11.09
C VAL A 55 9.42 -16.53 -10.91
N ASP A 56 8.53 -15.56 -10.65
CA ASP A 56 8.93 -14.16 -10.61
C ASP A 56 9.30 -13.68 -9.20
N GLY A 57 9.08 -14.52 -8.17
CA GLY A 57 9.36 -14.20 -6.76
C GLY A 57 8.47 -13.09 -6.18
N TYR A 58 7.49 -12.58 -6.94
CA TYR A 58 6.51 -11.63 -6.44
C TYR A 58 5.46 -12.34 -5.61
N ARG A 59 5.21 -11.85 -4.40
CA ARG A 59 4.00 -12.21 -3.67
C ARG A 59 2.80 -11.52 -4.30
N VAL A 60 1.70 -12.27 -4.40
CA VAL A 60 0.45 -11.76 -4.93
C VAL A 60 -0.12 -10.72 -3.96
N LEU A 61 -0.46 -9.55 -4.47
CA LEU A 61 -1.21 -8.52 -3.76
C LEU A 61 -2.69 -8.62 -4.11
N ARG A 62 -3.55 -8.63 -3.10
CA ARG A 62 -5.01 -8.69 -3.26
C ARG A 62 -5.66 -7.48 -2.64
N LEU A 63 -6.61 -6.89 -3.34
CA LEU A 63 -7.44 -5.84 -2.77
C LEU A 63 -8.30 -6.40 -1.64
N VAL A 64 -8.17 -5.78 -0.48
CA VAL A 64 -8.93 -6.09 0.73
C VAL A 64 -10.15 -5.18 0.82
N ASP A 65 -9.90 -3.89 0.65
CA ASP A 65 -10.92 -2.83 0.73
C ASP A 65 -10.51 -1.62 -0.11
N TYR A 66 -11.53 -0.88 -0.58
CA TYR A 66 -11.38 0.37 -1.31
C TYR A 66 -12.60 1.24 -1.06
N GLU A 67 -12.36 2.46 -0.59
CA GLU A 67 -13.38 3.48 -0.36
C GLU A 67 -12.84 4.85 -0.75
N ALA A 68 -13.74 5.73 -1.20
CA ALA A 68 -13.41 7.10 -1.61
C ALA A 68 -14.36 8.11 -0.97
N HIS A 69 -13.82 9.25 -0.53
CA HIS A 69 -14.61 10.28 0.13
C HIS A 69 -14.01 11.69 0.00
N ALA A 70 -14.85 12.70 -0.17
CA ALA A 70 -14.42 14.11 -0.35
C ALA A 70 -14.04 14.81 0.96
N ASP A 71 -14.68 14.44 2.07
CA ASP A 71 -14.30 14.91 3.41
C ASP A 71 -13.12 14.11 3.96
N VAL A 72 -12.07 14.83 4.37
CA VAL A 72 -10.84 14.30 4.98
C VAL A 72 -11.12 13.57 6.29
N GLU A 73 -12.00 14.08 7.15
CA GLU A 73 -12.28 13.45 8.44
C GLU A 73 -12.99 12.12 8.24
N GLN A 74 -13.96 12.08 7.33
CA GLN A 74 -14.63 10.83 6.96
C GLN A 74 -13.68 9.86 6.25
N LEU A 75 -12.74 10.34 5.45
CA LEU A 75 -11.68 9.51 4.87
C LEU A 75 -10.79 8.89 5.97
N LEU A 76 -10.47 9.64 7.03
CA LEU A 76 -9.74 9.15 8.19
C LEU A 76 -10.54 8.15 9.01
N ASP A 77 -11.85 8.37 9.16
CA ASP A 77 -12.77 7.41 9.78
C ASP A 77 -12.82 6.10 8.98
N LEU A 78 -12.91 6.19 7.65
CA LEU A 78 -12.85 5.03 6.74
C LEU A 78 -11.49 4.31 6.88
N ALA A 79 -10.39 5.05 6.87
CA ALA A 79 -9.05 4.50 7.06
C ALA A 79 -8.94 3.78 8.42
N ALA A 80 -9.36 4.43 9.50
CA ALA A 80 -9.37 3.83 10.83
C ALA A 80 -10.30 2.62 10.92
N GLY A 81 -11.39 2.60 10.15
CA GLY A 81 -12.33 1.50 10.06
C GLY A 81 -11.78 0.29 9.30
N VAL A 82 -10.88 0.52 8.33
CA VAL A 82 -10.10 -0.55 7.67
C VAL A 82 -9.02 -1.11 8.59
N ALA A 83 -8.66 -0.39 9.66
CA ALA A 83 -7.48 -0.64 10.48
C ALA A 83 -7.56 -1.64 11.65
N PRO A 84 -8.70 -2.04 12.27
CA PRO A 84 -8.59 -2.60 13.61
C PRO A 84 -8.44 -4.13 13.64
N LEU A 85 -7.57 -4.64 14.53
CA LEU A 85 -8.01 -5.65 15.50
C LEU A 85 -7.06 -5.92 16.68
N VAL A 86 -7.66 -6.07 17.86
CA VAL A 86 -7.29 -7.04 18.92
C VAL A 86 -8.60 -7.59 19.56
N GLY A 87 -8.76 -8.91 19.72
CA GLY A 87 -9.87 -9.56 20.45
C GLY A 87 -10.92 -10.32 19.60
N GLU A 88 -11.81 -11.08 20.26
CA GLU A 88 -12.67 -12.13 19.70
C GLU A 88 -13.76 -11.70 18.68
N GLY A 89 -13.89 -10.43 18.28
CA GLY A 89 -15.08 -10.04 17.50
C GLY A 89 -15.11 -8.75 16.68
N ALA A 90 -14.00 -8.18 16.18
CA ALA A 90 -14.09 -6.93 15.38
C ALA A 90 -13.71 -7.14 13.90
N GLY A 91 -14.70 -7.18 13.00
CA GLY A 91 -14.45 -7.28 11.57
C GLY A 91 -13.88 -5.99 10.97
N ARG A 92 -12.57 -5.95 10.69
CA ARG A 92 -11.87 -5.36 9.52
C ARG A 92 -10.35 -5.32 9.76
N CYS A 93 -9.63 -6.34 9.27
CA CYS A 93 -8.21 -6.36 8.87
C CYS A 93 -7.16 -5.53 9.67
N ALA A 94 -6.17 -6.19 10.30
CA ALA A 94 -5.04 -5.47 10.88
C ALA A 94 -4.11 -4.89 9.80
N VAL A 95 -4.11 -3.57 9.63
CA VAL A 95 -3.22 -2.86 8.70
C VAL A 95 -1.82 -2.74 9.30
N SER A 96 -0.83 -3.33 8.65
CA SER A 96 0.57 -3.34 9.08
C SER A 96 1.30 -2.02 8.77
N ALA A 97 0.84 -1.27 7.76
CA ALA A 97 1.38 0.04 7.44
C ALA A 97 0.37 0.91 6.69
N TRP A 98 0.30 2.19 7.07
CA TRP A 98 -0.37 3.25 6.34
C TRP A 98 0.66 4.01 5.52
N VAL A 99 0.41 4.22 4.23
CA VAL A 99 1.34 4.90 3.32
C VAL A 99 0.66 6.03 2.55
N GLY A 100 1.36 7.15 2.37
CA GLY A 100 0.85 8.28 1.60
C GLY A 100 1.80 9.46 1.60
N ASN A 101 1.31 10.63 1.18
CA ASN A 101 2.09 11.87 1.22
C ASN A 101 1.97 12.55 2.61
N PRO A 102 3.03 12.53 3.45
CA PRO A 102 3.01 13.18 4.76
C PRO A 102 3.15 14.70 4.68
N TRP A 103 3.54 15.24 3.54
CA TRP A 103 3.66 16.68 3.30
C TRP A 103 2.38 17.30 2.73
N HIS A 104 1.35 16.51 2.49
CA HIS A 104 0.07 17.03 2.02
C HIS A 104 -0.53 18.01 3.04
N PRO A 105 -1.12 19.16 2.63
CA PRO A 105 -1.63 20.19 3.54
C PRO A 105 -2.64 19.68 4.58
N PHE A 106 -3.35 18.58 4.26
CA PHE A 106 -4.32 17.95 5.15
C PHE A 106 -3.72 16.97 6.16
N ASN A 107 -2.41 16.68 6.12
CA ASN A 107 -1.76 15.81 7.10
C ASN A 107 -1.84 16.36 8.54
N LYS A 108 -1.98 17.68 8.73
CA LYS A 108 -2.28 18.25 10.06
C LYS A 108 -3.58 17.74 10.67
N ARG A 109 -4.58 17.37 9.84
CA ARG A 109 -5.84 16.77 10.32
C ARG A 109 -5.64 15.37 10.87
N LEU A 110 -4.76 14.58 10.26
CA LEU A 110 -4.36 13.26 10.79
C LEU A 110 -3.84 13.37 12.23
N ARG A 111 -3.09 14.42 12.55
CA ARG A 111 -2.58 14.64 13.92
C ARG A 111 -3.73 14.85 14.92
N HIS A 112 -4.65 15.75 14.63
CA HIS A 112 -5.82 16.00 15.49
C HIS A 112 -6.73 14.78 15.60
N TYR A 113 -6.92 14.07 14.48
CA TYR A 113 -7.67 12.82 14.45
C TYR A 113 -7.01 11.75 15.33
N ASN A 114 -5.67 11.62 15.29
CA ASN A 114 -4.93 10.70 16.16
C ASN A 114 -4.99 11.09 17.65
N GLU A 115 -5.05 12.39 17.97
CA GLU A 115 -5.30 12.86 19.33
C GLU A 115 -6.68 12.38 19.83
N ARG A 116 -7.72 12.49 18.98
CA ARG A 116 -9.07 11.95 19.26
C ARG A 116 -9.05 10.43 19.43
N LEU A 117 -8.44 9.68 18.52
CA LEU A 117 -8.32 8.22 18.64
C LEU A 117 -7.63 7.81 19.95
N THR A 118 -6.60 8.54 20.37
CA THR A 118 -5.90 8.27 21.63
C THR A 118 -6.81 8.50 22.83
N GLY A 119 -7.60 9.58 22.82
CA GLY A 119 -8.62 9.85 23.84
C GLY A 119 -9.70 8.77 23.92
N GLU A 120 -10.02 8.13 22.80
CA GLU A 120 -10.94 6.98 22.70
C GLU A 120 -10.27 5.62 23.02
N GLY A 121 -8.98 5.59 23.38
CA GLY A 121 -8.24 4.35 23.63
C GLY A 121 -7.96 3.50 22.38
N ARG A 122 -8.11 4.08 21.19
CA ARG A 122 -7.91 3.42 19.89
C ARG A 122 -6.50 3.60 19.37
N GLN A 123 -6.07 2.66 18.53
CA GLN A 123 -4.75 2.72 17.90
C GLN A 123 -4.67 3.86 16.88
N ARG A 124 -3.56 4.60 16.92
CA ARG A 124 -3.25 5.68 15.97
C ARG A 124 -2.98 5.16 14.56
N ILE A 125 -3.33 5.97 13.57
CA ILE A 125 -2.89 5.80 12.19
C ILE A 125 -1.52 6.47 12.05
N ASN A 126 -0.47 5.65 12.00
CA ASN A 126 0.90 6.11 11.77
C ASN A 126 1.23 6.06 10.27
N LEU A 127 1.17 7.22 9.62
CA LEU A 127 1.47 7.34 8.19
C LEU A 127 2.97 7.26 7.94
N ARG A 128 3.37 6.42 6.98
CA ARG A 128 4.71 6.38 6.40
C ARG A 128 4.69 7.12 5.06
N ALA A 129 5.79 7.79 4.74
CA ALA A 129 5.96 8.34 3.41
C ALA A 129 5.89 7.20 2.37
N ALA A 130 5.06 7.39 1.35
CA ALA A 130 5.11 6.51 0.21
C ALA A 130 6.46 6.67 -0.52
N PRO A 131 6.95 5.60 -1.16
CA PRO A 131 8.11 5.66 -2.05
C PRO A 131 8.06 6.83 -3.04
N GLY A 132 9.20 7.51 -3.21
CA GLY A 132 9.35 8.62 -4.17
C GLY A 132 8.75 9.97 -3.74
N VAL A 133 7.97 10.02 -2.65
CA VAL A 133 7.43 11.28 -2.14
C VAL A 133 8.59 12.12 -1.57
N GLY A 134 8.80 13.32 -2.12
CA GLY A 134 9.92 14.22 -1.80
C GLY A 134 10.81 14.60 -3.00
N ALA A 135 10.73 13.87 -4.12
CA ALA A 135 11.54 14.09 -5.31
C ALA A 135 10.97 15.13 -6.31
N GLY A 136 10.12 16.05 -5.84
CA GLY A 136 9.43 17.05 -6.69
C GLY A 136 8.21 16.47 -7.40
N GLY A 137 7.06 16.49 -6.73
CA GLY A 137 5.72 16.22 -7.29
C GLY A 137 5.63 15.04 -8.26
N GLN A 138 5.39 13.84 -7.75
CA GLN A 138 5.49 12.63 -8.56
C GLN A 138 4.37 12.52 -9.61
N LEU A 139 4.75 12.19 -10.84
CA LEU A 139 3.83 11.95 -11.93
C LEU A 139 3.30 10.51 -11.86
N LEU A 140 2.14 10.27 -12.45
CA LEU A 140 1.61 8.92 -12.57
C LEU A 140 2.62 7.99 -13.27
N ALA A 141 3.30 8.48 -14.32
CA ALA A 141 4.31 7.75 -15.07
C ALA A 141 5.42 7.14 -14.20
N ASP A 142 5.77 7.78 -13.08
CA ASP A 142 6.88 7.35 -12.22
C ASP A 142 6.51 6.14 -11.36
N LEU A 143 5.22 5.98 -11.05
CA LEU A 143 4.72 4.92 -10.17
C LEU A 143 4.07 3.75 -10.94
N VAL A 144 3.63 3.98 -12.18
CA VAL A 144 3.07 2.95 -13.07
C VAL A 144 3.97 1.70 -13.19
N PRO A 145 5.31 1.79 -13.27
CA PRO A 145 6.18 0.61 -13.39
C PRO A 145 5.99 -0.42 -12.26
N TYR A 146 5.68 0.01 -11.02
CA TYR A 146 5.40 -0.91 -9.91
C TYR A 146 4.15 -1.76 -10.16
N MET A 147 3.12 -1.16 -10.72
CA MET A 147 1.89 -1.87 -11.10
C MET A 147 2.13 -2.76 -12.32
N THR A 148 2.79 -2.24 -13.36
CA THR A 148 3.09 -2.99 -14.58
C THR A 148 3.90 -4.25 -14.28
N ALA A 149 4.90 -4.16 -13.40
CA ALA A 149 5.72 -5.30 -12.96
C ALA A 149 4.91 -6.43 -12.31
N ARG A 150 3.69 -6.15 -11.80
CA ARG A 150 2.80 -7.12 -11.15
C ARG A 150 1.66 -7.61 -12.04
N VAL A 151 1.48 -7.01 -13.22
CA VAL A 151 0.39 -7.34 -14.15
C VAL A 151 0.91 -8.03 -15.41
N VAL A 152 2.08 -7.62 -15.92
CA VAL A 152 2.66 -8.18 -17.14
C VAL A 152 3.26 -9.57 -16.86
N GLY A 153 2.91 -10.57 -17.67
CA GLY A 153 3.44 -11.94 -17.58
C GLY A 153 2.59 -12.86 -16.68
N ARG A 154 2.44 -12.52 -15.40
CA ARG A 154 1.53 -13.18 -14.45
C ARG A 154 0.86 -12.16 -13.54
N ALA A 155 -0.46 -12.30 -13.35
CA ALA A 155 -1.24 -11.39 -12.52
C ALA A 155 -0.95 -11.61 -11.01
N ALA A 156 0.07 -10.92 -10.51
CA ALA A 156 0.42 -10.82 -9.09
C ALA A 156 -0.29 -9.64 -8.39
N LEU A 157 -1.24 -8.99 -9.06
CA LEU A 157 -2.15 -7.99 -8.51
C LEU A 157 -3.60 -8.40 -8.81
N VAL A 158 -4.41 -8.56 -7.78
CA VAL A 158 -5.81 -8.98 -7.89
C VAL A 158 -6.70 -7.92 -7.25
N LEU A 159 -7.30 -7.06 -8.09
CA LEU A 159 -8.16 -5.96 -7.62
C LEU A 159 -9.61 -6.39 -7.38
N GLY A 160 -10.21 -7.16 -8.28
CA GLY A 160 -11.58 -7.67 -8.13
C GLY A 160 -12.71 -6.61 -8.08
N ARG A 161 -12.37 -5.31 -8.15
CA ARG A 161 -13.28 -4.16 -8.10
C ARG A 161 -13.23 -3.40 -9.43
N ARG A 162 -14.33 -3.46 -10.20
CA ARG A 162 -14.41 -2.90 -11.57
C ARG A 162 -14.28 -1.37 -11.60
N ASP A 163 -14.82 -0.71 -10.59
CA ASP A 163 -14.72 0.74 -10.37
C ASP A 163 -13.27 1.19 -10.21
N LEU A 164 -12.49 0.53 -9.35
CA LEU A 164 -11.08 0.85 -9.18
C LEU A 164 -10.26 0.58 -10.45
N ILE A 165 -10.57 -0.51 -11.17
CA ILE A 165 -9.92 -0.83 -12.46
C ILE A 165 -10.18 0.29 -13.48
N ALA A 166 -11.42 0.75 -13.61
CA ALA A 166 -11.77 1.82 -14.53
C ALA A 166 -11.03 3.14 -14.21
N LEU A 167 -10.87 3.47 -12.92
CA LEU A 167 -10.09 4.64 -12.49
C LEU A 167 -8.60 4.52 -12.86
N VAL A 168 -8.02 3.32 -12.77
CA VAL A 168 -6.63 3.06 -13.18
C VAL A 168 -6.47 3.22 -14.69
N GLU A 169 -7.41 2.66 -15.47
CA GLU A 169 -7.40 2.78 -16.94
C GLU A 169 -7.56 4.22 -17.41
N ASP A 170 -8.45 4.99 -16.76
CA ASP A 170 -8.66 6.40 -17.07
C ASP A 170 -7.43 7.24 -16.73
N ALA A 171 -6.87 7.06 -15.53
CA ALA A 171 -5.64 7.75 -15.13
C ALA A 171 -4.48 7.44 -16.08
N GLY A 172 -4.38 6.19 -16.59
CA GLY A 172 -3.37 5.77 -17.55
C GLY A 172 -3.39 6.55 -18.88
N ARG A 173 -4.46 7.29 -19.19
CA ARG A 173 -4.51 8.17 -20.37
C ARG A 173 -3.73 9.47 -20.17
N ASP A 174 -3.53 9.88 -18.91
CA ASP A 174 -2.96 11.16 -18.49
C ASP A 174 -1.68 10.98 -17.63
N ILE A 175 -0.74 10.15 -18.09
CA ILE A 175 0.46 9.79 -17.31
C ILE A 175 1.35 10.95 -16.85
N ARG A 176 1.22 12.14 -17.47
CA ARG A 176 1.97 13.36 -17.16
C ARG A 176 1.37 14.21 -16.04
N ARG A 177 0.20 13.85 -15.53
CA ARG A 177 -0.41 14.54 -14.40
C ARG A 177 0.16 14.03 -13.09
N HIS A 178 0.06 14.87 -12.06
CA HIS A 178 0.44 14.48 -10.71
C HIS A 178 -0.42 13.33 -10.25
N VAL A 179 0.20 12.32 -9.63
CA VAL A 179 -0.52 11.12 -9.19
C VAL A 179 -1.65 11.45 -8.21
N GLU A 180 -1.47 12.49 -7.37
CA GLU A 180 -2.46 12.97 -6.41
C GLU A 180 -3.73 13.57 -7.04
N ASP A 181 -3.69 13.89 -8.34
CA ASP A 181 -4.90 14.28 -9.07
C ASP A 181 -5.84 13.07 -9.30
N PHE A 182 -5.35 11.84 -9.06
CA PHE A 182 -6.10 10.59 -9.12
C PHE A 182 -6.02 9.84 -7.77
N PRO A 183 -6.73 10.28 -6.71
CA PRO A 183 -6.47 9.80 -5.35
C PRO A 183 -6.58 8.28 -5.13
N ALA A 184 -7.55 7.62 -5.77
CA ALA A 184 -7.68 6.16 -5.70
C ALA A 184 -6.49 5.44 -6.35
N VAL A 185 -6.00 5.95 -7.47
CA VAL A 185 -4.84 5.42 -8.18
C VAL A 185 -3.57 5.71 -7.40
N ALA A 186 -3.43 6.89 -6.80
CA ALA A 186 -2.33 7.24 -5.91
C ALA A 186 -2.26 6.30 -4.70
N ALA A 187 -3.37 6.13 -3.98
CA ALA A 187 -3.44 5.22 -2.84
C ALA A 187 -3.06 3.78 -3.23
N LEU A 188 -3.56 3.29 -4.37
CA LEU A 188 -3.20 1.97 -4.89
C LEU A 188 -1.69 1.87 -5.18
N LEU A 189 -1.15 2.80 -5.97
CA LEU A 189 0.25 2.78 -6.39
C LEU A 189 1.22 2.94 -5.20
N TRP A 190 0.87 3.78 -4.23
CA TRP A 190 1.65 3.92 -2.99
C TRP A 190 1.70 2.63 -2.18
N ALA A 191 0.56 1.92 -2.05
CA ALA A 191 0.52 0.64 -1.37
C ALA A 191 1.37 -0.42 -2.09
N ILE A 192 1.28 -0.49 -3.43
CA ILE A 192 2.09 -1.40 -4.25
C ILE A 192 3.58 -1.07 -4.11
N ALA A 193 3.96 0.18 -4.35
CA ALA A 193 5.35 0.62 -4.32
C ALA A 193 5.98 0.33 -2.95
N TYR A 194 5.26 0.58 -1.86
CA TYR A 194 5.76 0.27 -0.52
C TYR A 194 5.94 -1.24 -0.28
N CYS A 195 5.06 -2.06 -0.85
CA CYS A 195 5.22 -3.51 -0.80
C CYS A 195 6.48 -3.95 -1.55
N ASP A 196 6.79 -3.34 -2.70
CA ASP A 196 7.91 -3.70 -3.57
C ASP A 196 9.26 -3.12 -3.15
N GLU A 197 9.31 -1.89 -2.64
CA GLU A 197 10.57 -1.30 -2.14
C GLU A 197 11.13 -2.04 -0.92
N ARG A 198 10.25 -2.68 -0.14
CA ARG A 198 10.65 -3.49 1.02
C ARG A 198 11.17 -4.87 0.67
N LYS A 199 11.37 -5.20 -0.60
CA LYS A 199 12.10 -6.41 -0.96
C LYS A 199 13.52 -6.32 -0.37
N PRO A 200 13.95 -7.28 0.47
CA PRO A 200 15.37 -7.58 0.53
C PRO A 200 15.81 -7.80 -0.91
N GLN A 201 16.93 -7.22 -1.33
CA GLN A 201 17.51 -7.48 -2.64
C GLN A 201 17.92 -8.96 -2.72
N VAL A 202 16.96 -9.87 -2.90
CA VAL A 202 17.23 -11.24 -3.26
C VAL A 202 17.56 -11.20 -4.74
N GLY A 203 18.86 -11.16 -5.06
CA GLY A 203 19.35 -11.33 -6.42
C GLY A 203 19.88 -10.08 -7.14
N ARG A 204 19.95 -8.90 -6.50
CA ARG A 204 20.96 -7.92 -6.92
C ARG A 204 22.25 -8.36 -6.27
N THR A 205 23.02 -9.17 -6.99
CA THR A 205 24.48 -9.17 -6.83
C THR A 205 24.85 -7.70 -6.86
N GLU A 206 25.22 -7.14 -5.72
CA GLU A 206 26.04 -5.95 -5.73
C GLU A 206 27.22 -6.33 -6.62
N THR A 207 27.22 -5.86 -7.87
CA THR A 207 28.47 -5.48 -8.49
C THR A 207 29.00 -4.36 -7.61
N ARG A 208 29.57 -4.75 -6.46
CA ARG A 208 30.73 -4.07 -5.94
C ARG A 208 31.65 -4.04 -7.14
N SER A 209 31.81 -2.84 -7.70
CA SER A 209 32.93 -2.50 -8.54
C SER A 209 34.17 -2.92 -7.76
N GLY A 210 34.59 -4.17 -7.97
CA GLY A 210 35.86 -4.67 -7.51
C GLY A 210 36.90 -3.76 -8.11
N THR A 211 37.80 -3.30 -7.26
CA THR A 211 39.05 -2.63 -7.56
C THR A 211 39.84 -3.40 -8.62
N ALA A 212 39.48 -3.21 -9.89
CA ALA A 212 40.19 -3.73 -11.06
C ALA A 212 40.69 -2.60 -11.98
N ASP A 213 40.51 -1.34 -11.60
CA ASP A 213 41.04 -0.15 -12.30
C ASP A 213 42.40 0.32 -11.74
N SER A 214 43.13 -0.51 -10.99
CA SER A 214 44.45 -0.15 -10.43
C SER A 214 45.61 -1.03 -10.93
N LEU A 215 45.52 -1.60 -12.12
CA LEU A 215 46.63 -2.31 -12.78
C LEU A 215 46.71 -1.95 -14.27
N ALA A 216 46.77 -0.65 -14.56
CA ALA A 216 47.41 -0.14 -15.77
C ALA A 216 48.79 0.40 -15.35
N GLY A 217 49.83 -0.41 -15.58
CA GLY A 217 51.21 -0.05 -15.30
C GLY A 217 52.14 -1.25 -15.42
N TYR A 218 52.57 -1.55 -16.65
CA TYR A 218 53.94 -1.85 -17.07
C TYR A 218 54.02 -1.71 -18.59
#